data_AF-A0A2P5KY33-F1
#
_entry.id   AF-A0A2P5KY33-F1
#
_cell.length_a   1.000
_cell.length_b   1.000
_cell.length_c   1.000
_cell.angle_alpha   90.00
_cell.angle_beta   90.00
_cell.angle_gamma   90.00
#
_symmetry.space_group_name_H-M   'P 1'
#
loop_
_entity.id
_entity.type
_entity.pdbx_description
1 polymer ?
#
loop_
_entity_poly.entity_id
_entity_poly.type
_entity_poly.pdbx_seq_one_letter_code
_entity_poly.pdbx_strand_id
1 'polypeptide(L)'
;MGSMKPMLSMMLAVHAFGLTAGSAGAADVAFGQYLSSECVTCHRADGQDVGIPSIVGWPADQFVSVLKSYRNKERANPIMQSVAGRLSDDEMQALAAYYAALRRQPEEQSCEQKSGALAAGKPC
;
A
#
# COMPACT_ATOMS: atom_id res chain seq x y z
N MET A 1 -0.35 20.02 -71.99
CA MET A 1 0.76 19.48 -71.18
C MET A 1 0.93 20.34 -69.93
N GLY A 2 0.76 19.77 -68.74
CA GLY A 2 0.94 20.44 -67.44
C GLY A 2 1.30 19.38 -66.41
N SER A 3 2.60 19.29 -66.13
CA SER A 3 3.26 18.15 -65.50
C SER A 3 2.95 17.97 -64.02
N MET A 4 2.92 16.70 -63.63
CA MET A 4 2.74 16.15 -62.29
C MET A 4 3.72 16.75 -61.27
N LYS A 5 3.25 16.99 -60.04
CA LYS A 5 4.10 17.27 -58.88
C LYS A 5 4.17 16.02 -57.99
N PRO A 6 5.38 15.70 -57.47
CA PRO A 6 5.72 14.37 -56.99
C PRO A 6 5.21 14.09 -55.58
N MET A 7 5.02 12.80 -55.33
CA MET A 7 4.93 12.18 -54.02
C MET A 7 6.10 12.65 -53.15
N LEU A 8 5.79 13.26 -52.01
CA LEU A 8 6.72 13.40 -50.91
C LEU A 8 6.14 12.67 -49.69
N SER A 9 6.59 11.43 -49.58
CA SER A 9 6.51 10.60 -48.38
C SER A 9 7.18 11.37 -47.23
N MET A 10 6.42 11.75 -46.21
CA MET A 10 6.97 12.26 -44.96
C MET A 10 6.46 11.39 -43.82
N MET A 11 7.30 10.43 -43.47
CA MET A 11 7.23 9.65 -42.24
C MET A 11 7.08 10.60 -41.06
N LEU A 12 5.96 10.52 -40.32
CA LEU A 12 5.83 11.18 -39.03
C LEU A 12 5.83 10.14 -37.91
N ALA A 13 7.03 9.96 -37.36
CA ALA A 13 7.35 9.69 -35.97
C ALA A 13 6.34 8.86 -35.16
N VAL A 14 6.69 7.59 -34.96
CA VAL A 14 6.31 6.78 -33.79
C VAL A 14 6.65 7.59 -32.54
N HIS A 15 5.64 8.19 -31.90
CA HIS A 15 5.81 8.81 -30.60
C HIS A 15 5.90 7.69 -29.58
N ALA A 16 7.10 7.48 -29.07
CA ALA A 16 7.35 6.72 -27.85
C ALA A 16 6.57 7.39 -26.71
N PHE A 17 5.38 6.87 -26.42
CA PHE A 17 4.61 7.25 -25.25
C PHE A 17 5.32 6.61 -24.05
N GLY A 18 6.04 7.44 -23.30
CA GLY A 18 6.87 7.01 -22.18
C GLY A 18 6.09 6.21 -21.14
N LEU A 19 6.71 5.15 -20.63
CA LEU A 19 6.26 4.45 -19.44
C LEU A 19 6.31 5.43 -18.26
N THR A 20 5.17 5.98 -17.87
CA THR A 20 5.02 6.61 -16.56
C THR A 20 5.02 5.49 -15.51
N ALA A 21 6.12 5.38 -14.75
CA ALA A 21 6.17 4.56 -13.55
C ALA A 21 5.06 5.02 -12.59
N GLY A 22 4.20 4.08 -12.19
CA GLY A 22 3.01 4.35 -11.39
C GLY A 22 3.37 4.99 -10.05
N SER A 23 2.66 6.07 -9.73
CA SER A 23 2.68 6.69 -8.42
C SER A 23 2.17 5.69 -7.38
N ALA A 24 2.97 5.39 -6.36
CA ALA A 24 2.49 4.70 -5.18
C ALA A 24 1.42 5.59 -4.50
N GLY A 25 0.15 5.30 -4.79
CA GLY A 25 -0.98 6.20 -4.59
C GLY A 25 -2.07 5.57 -3.75
N ALA A 26 -3.20 6.28 -3.58
CA ALA A 26 -4.36 5.78 -2.83
C ALA A 26 -4.85 4.38 -3.27
N ALA A 27 -4.55 3.97 -4.53
CA ALA A 27 -4.81 2.62 -5.03
C ALA A 27 -4.03 1.53 -4.27
N ASP A 28 -2.78 1.79 -3.88
CA ASP A 28 -1.96 0.83 -3.14
C ASP A 28 -2.43 0.69 -1.69
N VAL A 29 -2.95 1.79 -1.10
CA VAL A 29 -3.54 1.78 0.23
C VAL A 29 -4.85 0.97 0.24
N ALA A 30 -5.72 1.15 -0.76
CA ALA A 30 -6.96 0.38 -0.88
C ALA A 30 -6.68 -1.13 -1.12
N PHE A 31 -5.67 -1.45 -1.94
CA PHE A 31 -5.24 -2.83 -2.12
C PHE A 31 -4.64 -3.43 -0.85
N GLY A 32 -3.81 -2.66 -0.14
CA GLY A 32 -3.29 -3.05 1.18
C GLY A 32 -4.38 -3.28 2.21
N GLN A 33 -5.42 -2.45 2.22
CA GLN A 33 -6.59 -2.63 3.07
C GLN A 33 -7.31 -3.94 2.76
N TYR A 34 -7.51 -4.27 1.49
CA TYR A 34 -8.11 -5.54 1.08
C TYR A 34 -7.29 -6.74 1.56
N LEU A 35 -5.96 -6.70 1.42
CA LEU A 35 -5.06 -7.77 1.88
C LEU A 35 -4.97 -7.87 3.41
N SER A 36 -5.29 -6.80 4.13
CA SER A 36 -5.11 -6.70 5.59
C SER A 36 -5.97 -7.69 6.39
N SER A 37 -7.03 -8.25 5.79
CA SER A 37 -7.93 -9.22 6.44
C SER A 37 -7.17 -10.43 7.00
N GLU A 38 -6.14 -10.89 6.30
CA GLU A 38 -5.33 -12.04 6.72
C GLU A 38 -4.49 -11.69 7.95
N CYS A 39 -4.01 -10.45 8.05
CA CYS A 39 -3.15 -10.01 9.14
C CYS A 39 -3.94 -9.86 10.45
N VAL A 40 -5.19 -9.41 10.38
CA VAL A 40 -6.02 -9.16 11.58
C VAL A 40 -6.55 -10.43 12.25
N THR A 41 -6.33 -11.59 11.62
CA THR A 41 -6.50 -12.90 12.26
C THR A 41 -5.60 -13.02 13.50
N CYS A 42 -4.41 -12.43 13.46
CA CYS A 42 -3.40 -12.51 14.51
C CYS A 42 -3.07 -11.13 15.11
N HIS A 43 -2.80 -10.13 14.27
CA HIS A 43 -2.50 -8.77 14.71
C HIS A 43 -3.79 -7.99 15.03
N ARG A 44 -3.74 -7.06 15.98
CA ARG A 44 -4.94 -6.31 16.38
C ARG A 44 -5.10 -5.04 15.53
N ALA A 45 -6.30 -4.80 15.02
CA ALA A 45 -6.60 -3.63 14.20
C ALA A 45 -6.54 -2.31 14.99
N ASP A 46 -6.77 -2.36 16.30
CA ASP A 46 -6.64 -1.23 17.22
C ASP A 46 -5.18 -0.90 17.58
N GLY A 47 -4.24 -1.73 17.12
CA GLY A 47 -2.81 -1.56 17.35
C GLY A 47 -2.33 -1.97 18.74
N GLN A 48 -3.11 -2.73 19.52
CA GLN A 48 -2.70 -3.26 20.83
C GLN A 48 -1.72 -4.43 20.72
N ASP A 49 -0.79 -4.48 21.67
CA ASP A 49 0.22 -5.54 21.81
C ASP A 49 -0.25 -6.58 22.85
N VAL A 50 -0.97 -7.62 22.42
CA VAL A 50 -1.44 -8.70 23.32
C VAL A 50 -0.81 -10.03 22.92
N GLY A 51 0.46 -10.21 23.28
CA GLY A 51 1.26 -11.40 22.95
C GLY A 51 1.68 -11.50 21.48
N ILE A 52 1.01 -10.77 20.58
CA ILE A 52 1.36 -10.59 19.17
C ILE A 52 1.62 -9.08 18.96
N PRO A 53 2.76 -8.71 18.35
CA PRO A 53 3.12 -7.31 18.20
C PRO A 53 2.20 -6.59 17.20
N SER A 54 1.98 -5.32 17.48
CA SER A 54 1.26 -4.36 16.67
C SER A 54 2.06 -4.02 15.43
N ILE A 55 1.36 -3.97 14.31
CA ILE A 55 1.89 -3.61 12.99
C ILE A 55 1.30 -2.28 12.49
N VAL A 56 0.43 -1.65 13.29
CA VAL A 56 -0.23 -0.39 12.99
C VAL A 56 0.76 0.76 13.11
N GLY A 57 0.79 1.65 12.12
CA GLY A 57 1.64 2.85 12.10
C GLY A 57 3.12 2.59 11.94
N TRP A 58 3.51 1.40 11.46
CA TRP A 58 4.91 1.11 11.15
C TRP A 58 5.37 1.86 9.90
N PRO A 59 6.61 2.38 9.86
CA PRO A 59 7.19 2.89 8.62
C PRO A 59 7.15 1.84 7.51
N ALA A 60 6.76 2.25 6.31
CA ALA A 60 6.50 1.32 5.21
C ALA A 60 7.75 0.52 4.80
N ASP A 61 8.92 1.18 4.78
CA ASP A 61 10.21 0.56 4.48
C ASP A 61 10.57 -0.53 5.50
N GLN A 62 10.34 -0.27 6.79
CA GLN A 62 10.56 -1.23 7.86
C GLN A 62 9.59 -2.40 7.76
N PHE A 63 8.32 -2.15 7.49
CA PHE A 63 7.31 -3.20 7.32
C PHE A 63 7.71 -4.17 6.20
N VAL A 64 8.08 -3.65 5.03
CA VAL A 64 8.55 -4.46 3.90
C VAL A 64 9.82 -5.22 4.25
N SER A 65 10.81 -4.56 4.86
CA SER A 65 12.08 -5.20 5.27
C SER A 65 11.83 -6.38 6.20
N VAL A 66 10.94 -6.21 7.18
CA VAL A 66 10.59 -7.27 8.13
C VAL A 66 9.88 -8.44 7.44
N LEU A 67 8.91 -8.19 6.56
CA LEU A 67 8.27 -9.27 5.80
C LEU A 67 9.27 -10.03 4.91
N LYS A 68 10.16 -9.32 4.22
CA LYS A 68 11.23 -9.95 3.43
C LYS A 68 12.14 -10.81 4.29
N SER A 69 12.51 -10.36 5.50
CA SER A 69 13.33 -11.15 6.41
C SER A 69 12.65 -12.46 6.88
N TYR A 70 11.32 -12.46 7.02
CA TYR A 70 10.57 -13.70 7.27
C TYR A 70 10.53 -14.58 6.02
N ARG A 71 10.22 -14.01 4.85
CA ARG A 71 10.19 -14.77 3.58
C ARG A 71 11.53 -15.44 3.27
N ASN A 72 12.63 -14.74 3.52
CA ASN A 72 14.01 -15.22 3.33
C ASN A 72 14.48 -16.15 4.45
N LYS A 73 13.67 -16.37 5.49
CA LYS A 73 13.99 -17.18 6.67
C LYS A 73 15.18 -16.66 7.50
N GLU A 74 15.52 -15.38 7.36
CA GLU A 74 16.50 -14.69 8.21
C GLU A 74 15.97 -14.52 9.63
N ARG A 75 14.65 -14.31 9.77
CA ARG A 75 13.94 -14.34 11.05
C ARG A 75 13.25 -15.68 11.27
N ALA A 76 13.49 -16.28 12.44
CA ALA A 76 12.89 -17.56 12.84
C ALA A 76 11.49 -17.36 13.44
N ASN A 77 10.45 -17.56 12.62
CA ASN A 77 9.07 -17.70 13.07
C ASN A 77 8.26 -18.46 12.00
N PRO A 78 7.94 -19.75 12.18
CA PRO A 78 7.30 -20.56 11.14
C PRO A 78 5.96 -20.02 10.64
N ILE A 79 5.19 -19.37 11.52
CA ILE A 79 3.90 -18.77 11.17
C ILE A 79 4.11 -17.59 10.23
N MET A 80 4.95 -16.63 10.63
CA MET A 80 5.22 -15.45 9.79
C MET A 80 6.02 -15.79 8.54
N GLN A 81 6.85 -16.82 8.55
CA GLN A 81 7.50 -17.35 7.34
C GLN A 81 6.48 -17.88 6.33
N SER A 82 5.45 -18.61 6.79
CA SER A 82 4.36 -19.09 5.94
C SER A 82 3.54 -17.95 5.36
N VAL A 83 3.19 -16.96 6.19
CA VAL A 83 2.44 -15.76 5.76
C VAL A 83 3.26 -14.97 4.73
N ALA A 84 4.49 -14.56 5.07
CA ALA A 84 5.33 -13.75 4.19
C ALA A 84 5.77 -14.50 2.92
N GLY A 85 5.86 -15.83 2.97
CA GLY A 85 6.18 -16.68 1.83
C GLY A 85 5.14 -16.67 0.71
N ARG A 86 3.91 -16.23 1.01
CA ARG A 86 2.81 -16.16 0.04
C ARG A 86 2.64 -14.78 -0.58
N LEU A 87 3.40 -13.78 -0.10
CA LEU A 87 3.28 -12.39 -0.53
C LEU A 87 4.33 -12.06 -1.60
N SER A 88 3.86 -11.45 -2.69
CA SER A 88 4.68 -10.75 -3.68
C SER A 88 5.23 -9.44 -3.13
N ASP A 89 6.23 -8.87 -3.80
CA ASP A 89 6.83 -7.59 -3.39
C ASP A 89 5.83 -6.42 -3.49
N ASP A 90 4.88 -6.48 -4.41
CA ASP A 90 3.85 -5.46 -4.58
C ASP A 90 2.79 -5.54 -3.48
N GLU A 91 2.38 -6.76 -3.10
CA GLU A 91 1.47 -6.98 -1.96
C GLU A 91 2.10 -6.53 -0.63
N MET A 92 3.40 -6.78 -0.43
CA MET A 92 4.12 -6.28 0.74
C MET A 92 4.14 -4.76 0.79
N GLN A 93 4.34 -4.10 -0.36
CA GLN A 93 4.32 -2.62 -0.46
C GLN A 93 2.92 -2.06 -0.19
N ALA A 94 1.88 -2.67 -0.75
CA ALA A 94 0.50 -2.26 -0.51
C ALA A 94 0.11 -2.38 0.96
N LEU A 95 0.41 -3.53 1.59
CA LEU A 95 0.21 -3.73 3.03
C LEU A 95 0.98 -2.71 3.87
N ALA A 96 2.23 -2.43 3.51
CA ALA A 96 3.06 -1.45 4.18
C ALA A 96 2.47 -0.03 4.07
N ALA A 97 2.00 0.37 2.89
CA ALA A 97 1.35 1.66 2.67
C ALA A 97 0.06 1.78 3.52
N TYR A 98 -0.74 0.73 3.57
CA TYR A 98 -1.95 0.68 4.39
C TYR A 98 -1.64 0.82 5.88
N TYR A 99 -0.77 -0.03 6.43
CA TYR A 99 -0.46 -0.02 7.86
C TYR A 99 0.29 1.23 8.31
N ALA A 100 1.13 1.82 7.46
CA ALA A 100 1.80 3.09 7.73
C ALA A 100 0.81 4.27 7.82
N ALA A 101 -0.30 4.22 7.08
CA ALA A 101 -1.33 5.25 7.11
C ALA A 101 -2.21 5.17 8.37
N LEU A 102 -2.26 4.00 9.04
CA LEU A 102 -2.99 3.85 10.28
C LEU A 102 -2.21 4.50 11.44
N ARG A 103 -2.89 5.28 12.28
CA ARG A 103 -2.28 5.83 13.50
C ARG A 103 -2.37 4.79 14.62
N ARG A 104 -1.30 4.62 15.41
CA ARG A 104 -1.43 3.99 16.74
C ARG A 104 -2.22 4.94 17.64
N GLN A 105 -3.13 4.41 18.44
CA GLN A 105 -3.88 5.19 19.41
C GLN A 105 -2.93 5.64 20.55
N PRO A 106 -2.72 6.95 20.72
CA PRO A 106 -2.93 7.52 22.05
C PRO A 106 -3.95 8.65 21.92
N GLU A 107 -5.18 8.40 22.37
CA GLU A 107 -6.27 9.38 22.60
C GLU A 107 -6.85 10.17 21.39
N GLU A 108 -6.11 10.41 20.31
CA GLU A 108 -6.51 11.34 19.24
C GLU A 108 -7.55 10.80 18.25
N GLN A 109 -7.66 9.48 18.15
CA GLN A 109 -8.65 8.84 17.27
C GLN A 109 -10.08 8.89 17.84
N SER A 110 -10.26 9.26 19.12
CA SER A 110 -11.59 9.48 19.72
C SER A 110 -12.38 10.61 19.04
N CYS A 111 -11.69 11.61 18.47
CA CYS A 111 -12.34 12.75 17.83
C CYS A 111 -12.64 12.49 16.33
N GLU A 112 -11.69 11.93 15.58
CA GLU A 112 -11.85 11.70 14.13
C GLU A 112 -12.82 10.55 13.81
N GLN A 113 -12.96 9.57 14.71
CA GLN A 113 -13.92 8.46 14.53
C GLN A 113 -15.36 8.84 14.90
N LYS A 114 -15.57 9.96 15.60
CA LYS A 114 -16.90 10.52 15.88
C LYS A 114 -17.42 11.43 14.77
N SER A 115 -16.56 12.07 13.98
CA SER A 115 -16.98 13.02 12.94
C SER A 115 -17.58 12.36 11.68
N GLY A 116 -17.32 11.07 11.46
CA GLY A 116 -17.92 10.31 10.35
C GLY A 116 -19.38 9.89 10.57
N ALA A 117 -19.91 10.03 11.79
CA ALA A 117 -21.19 9.42 12.17
C ALA A 117 -22.25 10.39 12.73
N LEU A 118 -21.96 11.68 12.94
CA LEU A 118 -22.98 12.58 13.49
C LEU A 118 -22.92 14.00 12.92
N ALA A 119 -23.99 14.35 12.21
CA ALA A 119 -24.39 15.72 11.98
C ALA A 119 -24.62 16.47 13.30
N ALA A 120 -24.42 17.78 13.24
CA ALA A 120 -24.75 18.79 14.26
C ALA A 120 -23.81 18.90 15.47
N GLY A 121 -22.86 19.84 15.36
CA GLY A 121 -22.84 20.97 16.29
C GLY A 121 -22.28 20.71 17.70
N LYS A 122 -20.96 20.52 17.79
CA LYS A 122 -20.05 21.19 18.75
C LYS A 122 -18.63 20.69 18.52
N PRO A 123 -17.61 21.57 18.54
CA PRO A 123 -16.23 21.13 18.45
C PRO A 123 -15.82 20.48 19.78
N CYS A 124 -14.96 19.46 19.69
CA CYS A 124 -13.97 19.25 20.74
C CYS A 124 -13.04 20.47 20.79
#